data_AF-A0A1H6A2T6-F1
#
_entry.id   AF-A0A1H6A2T6-F1
#
_cell.length_a   1.000
_cell.length_b   1.000
_cell.length_c   1.000
_cell.angle_alpha   90.00
_cell.angle_beta   90.00
_cell.angle_gamma   90.00
#
_symmetry.space_group_name_H-M   'P 1'
#
loop_
_entity.id
_entity.type
_entity.pdbx_description
1 polymer ?
#
loop_
_entity_poly.entity_id
_entity_poly.type
_entity_poly.pdbx_seq_one_letter_code
_entity_poly.pdbx_strand_id
1 'polypeptide(L)'
;MSVELEVPAAAGAVVEWRRVRRPHGPREQSAAGRRAASAALAAAGSAVRTVPRAPDGRPRFPPGFPGSISHTDRVAVAVVVPGAASVGVDVESADIGPRVTAFVLRARERRTLLPPVGEYTPRELFAAKEAAFKAISGIEGAGEFLFWQAELSPVGGELIASYRGAQVPVRVRSAAELSFALAIRR
;
A
#
# COMPACT_ATOMS: atom_id res chain seq x y z
N MET A 1 -13.92 -4.50 -18.34
CA MET A 1 -13.12 -3.55 -17.54
C MET A 1 -11.76 -4.17 -17.26
N SER A 2 -10.79 -3.78 -18.07
CA SER A 2 -9.36 -4.00 -17.80
C SER A 2 -8.96 -2.84 -16.91
N VAL A 3 -8.78 -3.09 -15.61
CA VAL A 3 -8.16 -2.09 -14.75
C VAL A 3 -6.67 -2.20 -15.06
N GLU A 4 -6.18 -1.33 -15.92
CA GLU A 4 -4.75 -1.17 -16.11
C GLU A 4 -4.25 -0.45 -14.86
N LEU A 5 -3.90 -1.25 -13.85
CA LEU A 5 -3.24 -0.80 -12.65
C LEU A 5 -1.88 -0.25 -13.07
N GLU A 6 -1.77 1.05 -13.29
CA GLU A 6 -0.48 1.72 -13.46
C GLU A 6 0.28 1.66 -12.14
N VAL A 7 1.05 0.58 -11.98
CA VAL A 7 1.93 0.41 -10.83
C VAL A 7 3.05 1.44 -10.94
N PRO A 8 3.31 2.26 -9.91
CA PRO A 8 4.47 3.13 -9.88
C PRO A 8 5.74 2.30 -10.10
N ALA A 9 6.52 2.65 -11.12
CA ALA A 9 7.80 2.02 -11.37
C ALA A 9 8.68 2.12 -10.11
N ALA A 10 9.07 0.96 -9.58
CA ALA A 10 9.99 0.87 -8.46
C ALA A 10 10.98 -0.25 -8.75
N ALA A 11 12.27 0.11 -8.88
CA ALA A 11 13.31 -0.85 -9.22
C ALA A 11 13.28 -2.06 -8.25
N GLY A 12 13.16 -3.26 -8.82
CA GLY A 12 13.10 -4.53 -8.11
C GLY A 12 11.73 -4.92 -7.52
N ALA A 13 10.68 -4.11 -7.71
CA ALA A 13 9.34 -4.47 -7.26
C ALA A 13 8.62 -5.35 -8.28
N VAL A 14 8.17 -6.52 -7.82
CA VAL A 14 7.30 -7.42 -8.58
C VAL A 14 5.86 -7.24 -8.09
N VAL A 15 4.97 -6.88 -8.99
CA VAL A 15 3.57 -6.58 -8.67
C VAL A 15 2.64 -7.49 -9.43
N GLU A 16 1.73 -8.11 -8.69
CA GLU A 16 0.71 -9.01 -9.21
C GLU A 16 -0.65 -8.61 -8.66
N TRP A 17 -1.70 -8.81 -9.46
CA TRP A 17 -3.06 -8.50 -9.06
C TRP A 17 -4.02 -9.61 -9.45
N ARG A 18 -5.12 -9.76 -8.72
CA ARG A 18 -6.18 -10.72 -9.02
C ARG A 18 -7.53 -10.05 -8.82
N ARG A 19 -8.48 -10.39 -9.69
CA ARG A 19 -9.89 -10.06 -9.46
C ARG A 19 -10.38 -10.76 -8.20
N VAL A 20 -11.10 -10.01 -7.37
CA VAL A 20 -11.89 -10.55 -6.26
C VAL A 20 -13.17 -11.14 -6.86
N ARG A 21 -13.44 -12.40 -6.56
CA ARG A 21 -14.63 -13.09 -7.06
C ARG A 21 -15.86 -12.67 -6.26
N ARG A 22 -17.05 -12.77 -6.86
CA ARG A 22 -18.31 -12.68 -6.11
C ARG A 22 -18.34 -13.76 -5.02
N PRO A 23 -18.92 -13.49 -3.84
CA PRO A 23 -19.73 -12.32 -3.47
C PRO A 23 -18.94 -11.07 -3.00
N HIS A 24 -17.64 -10.95 -3.27
CA HIS A 24 -16.81 -9.81 -2.87
C HIS A 24 -16.63 -9.64 -1.35
N GLY A 25 -16.86 -10.70 -0.58
CA GLY A 25 -16.72 -10.66 0.87
C GLY A 25 -15.27 -10.77 1.33
N PRO A 26 -15.03 -10.67 2.65
CA PRO A 26 -13.69 -10.75 3.23
C PRO A 26 -12.93 -12.04 2.87
N ARG A 27 -13.64 -13.16 2.69
CA ARG A 27 -13.03 -14.43 2.27
C ARG A 27 -12.50 -14.36 0.85
N GLU A 28 -13.27 -13.79 -0.09
CA GLU A 28 -12.88 -13.66 -1.49
C GLU A 28 -11.74 -12.68 -1.67
N GLN A 29 -11.77 -11.56 -0.93
CA GLN A 29 -10.73 -10.55 -0.90
C GLN A 29 -9.41 -11.16 -0.39
N SER A 30 -9.46 -11.85 0.76
CA SER A 30 -8.29 -12.53 1.33
C SER A 30 -7.71 -13.59 0.38
N ALA A 31 -8.57 -14.43 -0.23
CA ALA A 31 -8.15 -15.45 -1.17
C ALA A 31 -7.52 -14.84 -2.45
N ALA A 32 -8.09 -13.74 -2.98
CA ALA A 32 -7.53 -13.04 -4.13
C ALA A 32 -6.16 -12.44 -3.81
N GLY A 33 -6.02 -11.79 -2.65
CA GLY A 33 -4.74 -11.23 -2.20
C GLY A 33 -3.65 -12.29 -2.03
N ARG A 34 -4.00 -13.46 -1.47
CA ARG A 34 -3.04 -14.58 -1.36
C ARG A 34 -2.64 -15.19 -2.70
N ARG A 35 -3.56 -15.27 -3.65
CA ARG A 35 -3.21 -15.68 -5.03
C ARG A 35 -2.31 -14.68 -5.72
N ALA A 36 -2.56 -13.38 -5.56
CA ALA A 36 -1.69 -12.33 -6.07
C ALA A 36 -0.29 -12.43 -5.44
N ALA A 37 -0.20 -12.59 -4.11
CA ALA A 37 1.07 -12.73 -3.40
C ALA A 37 1.87 -13.96 -3.81
N SER A 38 1.19 -15.10 -4.00
CA SER A 38 1.82 -16.33 -4.48
C SER A 38 2.43 -16.16 -5.88
N ALA A 39 1.72 -15.46 -6.76
CA ALA A 39 2.22 -15.14 -8.09
C ALA A 39 3.40 -14.15 -8.04
N ALA A 40 3.32 -13.11 -7.20
CA ALA A 40 4.40 -12.14 -7.05
C ALA A 40 5.67 -12.81 -6.52
N LEU A 41 5.53 -13.73 -5.55
CA LEU A 41 6.64 -14.54 -5.05
C LEU A 41 7.25 -15.42 -6.14
N ALA A 42 6.43 -16.06 -6.97
CA ALA A 42 6.92 -16.87 -8.09
C ALA A 42 7.69 -16.03 -9.11
N ALA A 43 7.14 -14.88 -9.50
CA ALA A 43 7.76 -13.96 -10.45
C ALA A 43 9.03 -13.29 -9.87
N ALA A 44 9.09 -13.11 -8.55
CA ALA A 44 10.29 -12.63 -7.84
C ALA A 44 11.36 -13.71 -7.65
N GLY A 45 11.10 -14.98 -8.02
CA GLY A 45 12.07 -16.07 -7.91
C GLY A 45 12.08 -16.81 -6.56
N SER A 46 11.07 -16.61 -5.71
CA SER A 46 10.98 -17.33 -4.44
C SER A 46 10.58 -18.80 -4.65
N ALA A 47 11.32 -19.72 -4.00
CA ALA A 47 10.95 -21.12 -3.90
C ALA A 47 9.68 -21.34 -3.04
N VAL A 48 9.50 -20.50 -2.01
CA VAL A 48 8.32 -20.53 -1.13
C VAL A 48 7.28 -19.56 -1.65
N ARG A 49 6.10 -20.08 -2.01
CA ARG A 49 5.02 -19.30 -2.66
C ARG A 49 3.77 -19.15 -1.79
N THR A 50 3.80 -19.67 -0.58
CA THR A 50 2.71 -19.56 0.40
C THR A 50 2.95 -18.37 1.33
N VAL A 51 1.88 -17.64 1.63
CA VAL A 51 1.92 -16.51 2.56
C VAL A 51 0.90 -16.79 3.67
N PRO A 52 1.29 -17.41 4.80
CA PRO A 52 0.35 -17.64 5.90
C PRO A 52 -0.07 -16.33 6.57
N ARG A 53 -1.10 -16.40 7.42
CA ARG A 53 -1.54 -15.29 8.28
C ARG A 53 -0.84 -15.42 9.63
N ALA A 54 -0.20 -14.36 10.10
CA ALA A 54 0.32 -14.27 11.47
C ALA A 54 -0.83 -14.16 12.50
N PRO A 55 -0.58 -14.43 13.80
CA PRO A 55 -1.59 -14.25 14.84
C PRO A 55 -2.20 -12.84 14.90
N ASP A 56 -1.39 -11.81 14.61
CA ASP A 56 -1.83 -10.40 14.50
C ASP A 56 -2.58 -10.07 13.19
N GLY A 57 -2.73 -11.07 12.32
CA GLY A 57 -3.44 -11.00 11.06
C GLY A 57 -2.61 -10.59 9.85
N ARG A 58 -1.34 -10.25 10.02
CA ARG A 58 -0.47 -9.79 8.91
C ARG A 58 -0.08 -10.94 7.97
N PRO A 59 0.17 -10.67 6.68
CA PRO A 59 0.77 -11.66 5.78
C PRO A 59 2.22 -11.94 6.15
N ARG A 60 2.56 -13.22 6.33
CA ARG A 60 3.95 -13.65 6.56
C ARG A 60 4.60 -14.03 5.25
N PHE A 61 5.31 -13.08 4.65
CA PHE A 61 6.14 -13.34 3.49
C PHE A 61 7.41 -14.13 3.88
N PRO A 62 7.97 -14.94 2.98
CA PRO A 62 9.19 -15.70 3.26
C PRO A 62 10.42 -14.78 3.40
N PRO A 63 11.46 -15.20 4.16
CA PRO A 63 12.70 -14.43 4.31
C PRO A 63 13.33 -14.05 2.97
N GLY A 64 13.88 -12.84 2.87
CA GLY A 64 14.47 -12.31 1.64
C GLY A 64 13.48 -11.78 0.60
N PHE A 65 12.18 -12.04 0.77
CA PHE A 65 11.10 -11.62 -0.13
C PHE A 65 10.03 -10.81 0.61
N PRO A 66 10.38 -9.68 1.24
CA PRO A 66 9.38 -8.85 1.90
C PRO A 66 8.31 -8.43 0.88
N GLY A 67 7.08 -8.34 1.35
CA GLY A 67 5.96 -7.99 0.51
C GLY A 67 4.78 -7.47 1.30
N SER A 68 3.81 -6.95 0.57
CA SER A 68 2.56 -6.42 1.11
C SER A 68 1.39 -6.81 0.22
N ILE A 69 0.20 -6.85 0.81
CA ILE A 69 -1.06 -7.14 0.14
C ILE A 69 -2.03 -5.99 0.45
N SER A 70 -2.80 -5.54 -0.55
CA SER A 70 -3.97 -4.69 -0.34
C SER A 70 -5.09 -5.11 -1.28
N HIS A 71 -6.32 -4.72 -0.97
CA HIS A 71 -7.48 -5.06 -1.78
C HIS A 71 -8.60 -4.04 -1.64
N THR A 72 -9.39 -3.91 -2.70
CA THR A 72 -10.75 -3.37 -2.66
C THR A 72 -11.76 -4.53 -2.64
N ASP A 73 -13.04 -4.24 -2.81
CA ASP A 73 -14.08 -5.25 -3.03
C ASP A 73 -13.92 -5.98 -4.39
N ARG A 74 -13.26 -5.35 -5.38
CA ARG A 74 -13.13 -5.88 -6.75
C ARG A 74 -11.74 -6.39 -7.12
N VAL A 75 -10.68 -5.84 -6.53
CA VAL A 75 -9.30 -6.19 -6.89
C VAL A 75 -8.46 -6.42 -5.65
N ALA A 76 -7.52 -7.37 -5.72
CA ALA A 76 -6.48 -7.52 -4.74
C ALA A 76 -5.12 -7.45 -5.42
N VAL A 77 -4.17 -6.76 -4.80
CA VAL A 77 -2.81 -6.60 -5.27
C VAL A 77 -1.82 -7.15 -4.26
N ALA A 78 -0.69 -7.62 -4.74
CA ALA A 78 0.44 -7.95 -3.92
C ALA A 78 1.73 -7.44 -4.56
N VAL A 79 2.63 -6.95 -3.72
CA VAL A 79 3.96 -6.48 -4.12
C VAL A 79 4.99 -7.28 -3.35
N VAL A 80 6.03 -7.75 -4.04
CA VAL A 80 7.22 -8.37 -3.45
C VAL A 80 8.45 -7.60 -3.94
N VAL A 81 9.35 -7.26 -3.03
CA VAL A 81 10.60 -6.54 -3.36
C VAL A 81 11.78 -7.28 -2.75
N PRO A 82 12.45 -8.18 -3.50
CA PRO A 82 13.59 -8.93 -2.98
C PRO A 82 14.66 -8.01 -2.39
N GLY A 83 15.16 -8.36 -1.21
CA GLY A 83 16.24 -7.62 -0.52
C GLY A 83 15.84 -6.26 0.09
N ALA A 84 14.58 -5.84 0.01
CA ALA A 84 14.13 -4.67 0.78
C ALA A 84 14.10 -4.98 2.29
N ALA A 85 14.11 -3.94 3.13
CA ALA A 85 13.88 -4.08 4.56
C ALA A 85 12.39 -4.32 4.87
N SER A 86 11.50 -3.57 4.19
CA SER A 86 10.05 -3.74 4.30
C SER A 86 9.30 -3.11 3.12
N VAL A 87 8.06 -3.54 2.91
CA VAL A 87 7.21 -3.10 1.80
C VAL A 87 5.80 -2.84 2.33
N GLY A 88 5.17 -1.80 1.81
CA GLY A 88 3.76 -1.51 2.04
C GLY A 88 3.09 -1.14 0.73
N VAL A 89 1.91 -1.71 0.48
CA VAL A 89 1.09 -1.39 -0.68
C VAL A 89 -0.32 -1.06 -0.23
N ASP A 90 -0.92 -0.09 -0.90
CA ASP A 90 -2.34 0.15 -0.78
C ASP A 90 -3.03 0.40 -2.13
N VAL A 91 -4.29 -0.05 -2.23
CA VAL A 91 -5.18 0.24 -3.36
C VAL A 91 -6.52 0.72 -2.82
N GLU A 92 -6.94 1.89 -3.27
CA GLU A 92 -8.16 2.53 -2.79
C GLU A 92 -9.05 2.95 -3.96
N SER A 93 -10.33 2.60 -3.88
CA SER A 93 -11.37 2.98 -4.85
C SER A 93 -12.48 3.84 -4.24
N ALA A 94 -12.53 3.95 -2.91
CA ALA A 94 -13.52 4.75 -2.22
C ALA A 94 -13.28 6.25 -2.46
N ASP A 95 -14.38 7.00 -2.50
CA ASP A 95 -14.34 8.45 -2.41
C ASP A 95 -14.02 8.87 -0.97
N ILE A 96 -12.94 9.65 -0.80
CA ILE A 96 -12.49 10.11 0.51
C ILE A 96 -13.05 11.50 0.77
N GLY A 97 -14.23 11.52 1.38
CA GLY A 97 -14.97 12.74 1.64
C GLY A 97 -14.31 13.67 2.68
N PRO A 98 -14.74 14.94 2.77
CA PRO A 98 -14.05 15.98 3.55
C PRO A 98 -13.85 15.65 5.04
N ARG A 99 -14.80 14.94 5.67
CA ARG A 99 -14.69 14.53 7.08
C ARG A 99 -13.54 13.55 7.29
N VAL A 100 -13.43 12.53 6.44
CA VAL A 100 -12.34 11.55 6.50
C VAL A 100 -11.01 12.22 6.17
N THR A 101 -10.99 13.07 5.15
CA THR A 101 -9.81 13.88 4.78
C THR A 101 -9.31 14.73 5.95
N ALA A 102 -10.21 15.40 6.68
CA ALA A 102 -9.86 16.23 7.82
C ALA A 102 -9.35 15.43 9.03
N PHE A 103 -9.79 14.17 9.16
CA PHE A 103 -9.34 13.25 10.20
C PHE A 103 -7.98 12.62 9.87
N VAL A 104 -7.81 12.13 8.64
CA VAL A 104 -6.63 11.37 8.20
C VAL A 104 -5.43 12.27 7.91
N LEU A 105 -5.67 13.45 7.35
CA LEU A 105 -4.62 14.40 6.99
C LEU A 105 -4.51 15.49 8.05
N ARG A 106 -3.30 15.81 8.46
CA ARG A 106 -2.99 16.95 9.33
C ARG A 106 -3.23 18.27 8.60
N ALA A 107 -3.41 19.34 9.36
CA ALA A 107 -3.68 20.66 8.81
C ALA A 107 -2.59 21.14 7.82
N ARG A 108 -1.31 20.81 8.07
CA ARG A 108 -0.20 21.11 7.15
C ARG A 108 -0.35 20.34 5.84
N GLU A 109 -0.55 19.03 5.89
CA GLU A 109 -0.72 18.18 4.71
C GLU A 109 -1.86 18.67 3.82
N ARG A 110 -3.01 19.02 4.41
CA ARG A 110 -4.14 19.59 3.67
C ARG A 110 -3.81 20.90 2.96
N ARG A 111 -2.97 21.75 3.56
CA ARG A 111 -2.58 23.04 2.95
C ARG A 111 -1.52 22.91 1.87
N THR A 112 -0.68 21.88 1.92
CA THR A 112 0.51 21.78 1.05
C THR A 112 0.41 20.68 0.00
N LEU A 113 -0.40 19.64 0.21
CA LEU A 113 -0.47 18.47 -0.67
C LEU A 113 -1.77 18.39 -1.49
N LEU A 114 -2.86 19.00 -1.00
CA LEU A 114 -4.13 19.04 -1.72
C LEU A 114 -4.24 20.28 -2.64
N PRO A 115 -5.06 20.23 -3.69
CA PRO A 115 -5.41 21.40 -4.48
C PRO A 115 -5.96 22.55 -3.64
N PRO A 116 -5.69 23.81 -4.02
CA PRO A 116 -5.00 24.23 -5.26
C PRO A 116 -3.47 24.28 -5.14
N VAL A 117 -2.89 24.04 -3.96
CA VAL A 117 -1.44 24.21 -3.72
C VAL A 117 -0.65 22.97 -4.12
N GLY A 118 -1.11 21.80 -3.69
CA GLY A 118 -0.53 20.52 -4.07
C GLY A 118 -1.31 19.84 -5.19
N GLU A 119 -0.75 18.74 -5.67
CA GLU A 119 -1.25 17.99 -6.82
C GLU A 119 -2.00 16.71 -6.45
N TYR A 120 -1.99 16.30 -5.17
CA TYR A 120 -2.56 15.03 -4.74
C TYR A 120 -4.03 15.16 -4.36
N THR A 121 -4.80 14.13 -4.68
CA THR A 121 -6.17 13.98 -4.23
C THR A 121 -6.24 13.41 -2.81
N PRO A 122 -7.38 13.57 -2.10
CA PRO A 122 -7.57 12.94 -0.79
C PRO A 122 -7.40 11.41 -0.80
N ARG A 123 -7.88 10.75 -1.86
CA ARG A 123 -7.74 9.30 -2.07
C ARG A 123 -6.29 8.86 -2.19
N GLU A 124 -5.49 9.62 -2.94
CA GLU A 124 -4.04 9.37 -3.09
C GLU A 124 -3.30 9.49 -1.77
N LEU A 125 -3.58 10.54 -0.99
CA LEU A 125 -2.94 10.75 0.31
C LEU A 125 -3.40 9.72 1.35
N PHE A 126 -4.66 9.27 1.28
CA PHE A 126 -5.16 8.17 2.11
C PHE A 126 -4.38 6.89 1.83
N ALA A 127 -4.34 6.45 0.56
CA ALA A 127 -3.60 5.27 0.14
C ALA A 127 -2.10 5.37 0.48
N ALA A 128 -1.51 6.56 0.31
CA ALA A 128 -0.12 6.81 0.68
C ALA A 128 0.17 6.54 2.16
N LYS A 129 -0.72 7.00 3.06
CA LYS A 129 -0.57 6.75 4.50
C LYS A 129 -0.75 5.29 4.86
N GLU A 130 -1.69 4.58 4.24
CA GLU A 130 -1.86 3.15 4.46
C GLU A 130 -0.66 2.33 3.97
N ALA A 131 -0.13 2.65 2.79
CA ALA A 131 1.09 2.01 2.27
C ALA A 131 2.28 2.28 3.19
N ALA A 132 2.49 3.53 3.63
CA ALA A 132 3.53 3.88 4.59
C ALA A 132 3.37 3.13 5.92
N PHE A 133 2.14 3.06 6.44
CA PHE A 133 1.83 2.32 7.66
C PHE A 133 2.22 0.86 7.55
N LYS A 134 1.89 0.18 6.45
CA LYS A 134 2.25 -1.22 6.20
C LYS A 134 3.77 -1.42 6.12
N ALA A 135 4.49 -0.50 5.48
CA ALA A 135 5.95 -0.55 5.38
C ALA A 135 6.64 -0.31 6.73
N ILE A 136 6.20 0.66 7.52
CA ILE A 136 6.78 1.00 8.83
C ILE A 136 6.41 -0.06 9.88
N SER A 137 5.15 -0.50 9.90
CA SER A 137 4.66 -1.49 10.85
C SER A 137 5.21 -2.89 10.63
N GLY A 138 5.81 -3.18 9.46
CA GLY A 138 6.46 -4.47 9.20
C GLY A 138 7.62 -4.80 10.14
N ILE A 139 8.07 -3.84 10.96
CA ILE A 139 9.25 -3.94 11.83
C ILE A 139 8.85 -4.25 13.29
N GLU A 140 7.70 -3.78 13.75
CA GLU A 140 7.27 -3.92 15.15
C GLU A 140 5.78 -4.26 15.21
N GLY A 141 5.39 -5.13 16.14
CA GLY A 141 4.00 -5.38 16.48
C GLY A 141 3.38 -4.06 16.92
N ALA A 142 2.79 -3.35 15.96
CA ALA A 142 2.25 -2.00 16.14
C ALA A 142 0.98 -2.04 16.99
N GLY A 143 1.14 -2.28 18.30
CA GLY A 143 0.19 -1.77 19.26
C GLY A 143 0.34 -0.26 19.28
N GLU A 144 -0.72 0.46 18.88
CA GLU A 144 -0.89 1.93 18.92
C GLU A 144 -0.50 2.76 17.69
N PHE A 145 0.29 2.25 16.72
CA PHE A 145 0.51 3.01 15.48
C PHE A 145 -0.73 2.91 14.60
N LEU A 146 -1.28 4.06 14.21
CA LEU A 146 -2.42 4.19 13.33
C LEU A 146 -1.98 4.96 12.08
N PHE A 147 -2.44 4.55 10.90
CA PHE A 147 -1.88 5.04 9.63
C PHE A 147 -1.97 6.57 9.47
N TRP A 148 -3.01 7.21 10.01
CA TRP A 148 -3.15 8.68 9.97
C TRP A 148 -2.11 9.43 10.80
N GLN A 149 -1.39 8.76 11.70
CA GLN A 149 -0.32 9.37 12.47
C GLN A 149 0.94 9.61 11.64
N ALA A 150 1.14 8.86 10.55
CA ALA A 150 2.24 9.10 9.62
C ALA A 150 2.09 10.47 8.95
N GLU A 151 3.18 11.23 8.85
CA GLU A 151 3.22 12.55 8.23
C GLU A 151 3.80 12.44 6.82
N LEU A 152 3.09 12.99 5.84
CA LEU A 152 3.52 13.09 4.46
C LEU A 152 4.15 14.46 4.19
N SER A 153 5.25 14.44 3.44
CA SER A 153 5.92 15.63 2.94
C SER A 153 6.37 15.40 1.49
N PRO A 154 6.28 16.41 0.60
CA PRO A 154 6.76 16.26 -0.77
C PRO A 154 8.27 16.48 -0.82
N VAL A 155 9.00 15.59 -1.50
CA VAL A 155 10.45 15.69 -1.74
C VAL A 155 10.74 15.21 -3.16
N GLY A 156 11.26 16.09 -4.02
CA GLY A 156 11.73 15.72 -5.36
C GLY A 156 10.68 15.05 -6.26
N GLY A 157 9.39 15.40 -6.10
CA GLY A 157 8.29 14.80 -6.86
C GLY A 157 7.77 13.47 -6.30
N GLU A 158 8.25 13.04 -5.13
CA GLU A 158 7.73 11.88 -4.39
C GLU A 158 7.20 12.33 -3.02
N LEU A 159 6.42 11.46 -2.36
CA LEU A 159 6.04 11.66 -0.96
C LEU A 159 7.03 10.94 -0.05
N ILE A 160 7.48 11.58 1.01
CA ILE A 160 8.15 10.92 2.13
C ILE A 160 7.17 10.85 3.29
N ALA A 161 6.87 9.63 3.74
CA ALA A 161 6.12 9.40 4.96
C ALA A 161 7.07 9.25 6.14
N SER A 162 6.73 9.88 7.27
CA SER A 162 7.53 9.83 8.49
C SER A 162 6.69 9.52 9.73
N TYR A 163 7.25 8.72 10.64
CA TYR A 163 6.64 8.40 11.94
C TYR A 163 7.72 8.01 12.95
N ARG A 164 7.77 8.69 14.11
CA ARG A 164 8.71 8.42 15.21
C ARG A 164 10.17 8.18 14.76
N GLY A 165 10.65 8.97 13.81
CA GLY A 165 12.02 8.89 13.28
C GLY A 165 12.20 7.92 12.09
N ALA A 166 11.26 7.00 11.85
CA ALA A 166 11.25 6.22 10.62
C ALA A 166 10.80 7.10 9.44
N GLN A 167 11.43 6.92 8.28
CA GLN A 167 11.06 7.56 7.02
C GLN A 167 10.99 6.52 5.91
N VAL A 168 9.99 6.64 5.03
CA VAL A 168 9.82 5.76 3.87
C VAL A 168 9.32 6.56 2.66
N PRO A 169 9.98 6.43 1.50
CA PRO A 169 9.46 6.97 0.25
C PRO A 169 8.16 6.27 -0.14
N VAL A 170 7.17 7.04 -0.58
CA VAL A 170 5.87 6.59 -1.03
C VAL A 170 5.61 7.14 -2.43
N ARG A 171 5.36 6.24 -3.37
CA ARG A 171 4.95 6.58 -4.73
C ARG A 171 3.46 6.34 -4.88
N VAL A 172 2.77 7.29 -5.51
CA VAL A 172 1.34 7.19 -5.77
C VAL A 172 1.08 7.33 -7.27
N ARG A 173 0.15 6.52 -7.77
CA ARG A 173 -0.41 6.61 -9.12
C ARG A 173 -1.91 6.38 -9.03
N SER A 174 -2.67 7.10 -9.86
CA SER A 174 -4.11 6.93 -9.94
C SER A 174 -4.54 6.69 -11.38
N ALA A 175 -5.47 5.76 -11.58
CA ALA A 175 -6.14 5.53 -12.85
C ALA A 175 -7.65 5.54 -12.60
N ALA A 176 -8.33 6.55 -13.14
CA ALA A 176 -9.78 6.81 -13.03
C ALA A 176 -10.37 6.59 -11.61
N GLU A 177 -10.76 5.36 -11.31
CA GLU A 177 -11.49 4.95 -10.11
C GLU A 177 -10.60 4.33 -9.03
N LEU A 178 -9.29 4.24 -9.23
CA LEU A 178 -8.39 3.57 -8.29
C LEU A 178 -7.10 4.37 -8.08
N SER A 179 -6.72 4.55 -6.82
CA SER A 179 -5.38 5.02 -6.42
C SER A 179 -4.56 3.84 -5.93
N PHE A 180 -3.31 3.77 -6.35
CA PHE A 180 -2.32 2.78 -5.93
C PHE A 180 -1.16 3.50 -5.26
N ALA A 181 -0.79 3.06 -4.06
CA ALA A 181 0.35 3.58 -3.32
C ALA A 181 1.34 2.47 -2.98
N LEU A 182 2.64 2.75 -3.10
CA LEU A 182 3.72 1.82 -2.79
C LEU A 182 4.79 2.52 -1.96
N ALA A 183 5.06 1.95 -0.79
CA ALA A 183 6.11 2.34 0.11
C ALA A 183 7.17 1.24 0.19
N ILE A 184 8.44 1.58 -0.02
CA ILE A 184 9.55 0.63 0.04
C ILE A 184 10.64 1.20 0.95
N ARG A 185 11.01 0.42 1.95
CA ARG A 185 12.18 0.70 2.79
C ARG A 185 13.30 -0.26 2.37
N ARG A 186 14.44 0.29 1.97
CA ARG A 186 15.65 -0.48 1.65
C ARG A 186 16.60 -0.51 2.82
#